data_AF-A0A444ZR46-F1
#
_entry.id   AF-A0A444ZR46-F1
#
_cell.length_a   1.000
_cell.length_b   1.000
_cell.length_c   1.000
_cell.angle_alpha   90.00
_cell.angle_beta   90.00
_cell.angle_gamma   90.00
#
_symmetry.space_group_name_H-M   'P 1'
#
loop_
_entity.id
_entity.type
_entity.pdbx_description
1 polymer ?
#
loop_
_entity_poly.entity_id
_entity_poly.type
_entity_poly.pdbx_seq_one_letter_code
_entity_poly.pdbx_strand_id
1 'polypeptide(L)'
;MSSKERPTLGGTRIKTRKRNIAAPLDPAAFADAVVQIYLDNAGDLELVAKNIESSDLNFSRYGDTFFEASQTQLKNFVEIFFLIICLHPMGFRSALVIAVNEDPSGWVFEMQVVFTGGRTQPGTTKPDEGERHPYSIIECEPKREVILPSVIYIQKILRRKPFLIKNLENVMQKFLQSLELFEENERKKLAIFTALAFSQKLSGLPPETVFQPLLKDNLVAKGLVLSFITDFFKEYLIDNSLDDLISILKRGKVEDNLLEFFPPTKRSNESFSEHFSKEGLVALVEYNEKKIFEVKLKEMKSALTTQITEEVDISEVIENVKVRVRDAKLPDIEVVRVLWDVLMDAVQWSGKNQQQNANSALRQVKTWAELLNTFCTTGKLELELMYKVQMQCYEDAKLMKLFPEIIRSLYEQDVLAEDTILHWFRKGTNTKGRQTFVKALEPFVNWLEEAEEEE
;
A
#
# COMPACT_ATOMS: atom_id res chain seq x y z
N MET A 1 31.43 90.47 -25.69
CA MET A 1 30.77 89.84 -24.51
C MET A 1 31.06 88.35 -24.56
N SER A 2 31.76 87.83 -23.55
CA SER A 2 32.24 86.44 -23.51
C SER A 2 31.08 85.46 -23.29
N SER A 3 31.10 84.38 -24.06
CA SER A 3 30.15 83.26 -24.10
C SER A 3 30.11 82.48 -22.79
N LYS A 4 28.90 82.15 -22.32
CA LYS A 4 28.68 81.05 -21.38
C LYS A 4 27.53 80.19 -21.91
N GLU A 5 27.89 79.16 -22.67
CA GLU A 5 26.95 78.12 -23.10
C GLU A 5 26.45 77.33 -21.89
N ARG A 6 25.15 77.01 -21.89
CA ARG A 6 24.50 76.16 -20.89
C ARG A 6 24.85 74.69 -21.19
N PRO A 7 25.06 73.84 -20.18
CA PRO A 7 25.42 72.44 -20.42
C PRO A 7 24.27 71.72 -21.12
N THR A 8 24.57 71.13 -22.28
CA THR A 8 23.71 70.21 -23.00
C THR A 8 23.68 68.85 -22.28
N LEU A 9 22.50 68.25 -22.17
CA LEU A 9 22.30 66.89 -21.67
C LEU A 9 22.89 65.89 -22.68
N GLY A 10 24.22 65.76 -22.68
CA GLY A 10 24.92 64.71 -23.37
C GLY A 10 24.76 63.39 -22.62
N GLY A 11 24.12 62.41 -23.26
CA GLY A 11 24.41 61.01 -22.99
C GLY A 11 23.45 60.24 -22.09
N THR A 12 22.13 60.34 -22.28
CA THR A 12 21.26 59.24 -21.83
C THR A 12 21.23 58.15 -22.91
N ARG A 13 22.16 57.20 -22.81
CA ARG A 13 22.14 55.98 -23.63
C ARG A 13 20.91 55.17 -23.22
N ILE A 14 19.80 55.32 -23.96
CA ILE A 14 18.60 54.50 -23.77
C ILE A 14 19.00 53.05 -24.05
N LYS A 15 19.22 52.26 -22.99
CA LYS A 15 19.40 50.82 -23.10
C LYS A 15 18.05 50.23 -23.49
N THR A 16 17.88 49.94 -24.77
CA THR A 16 16.78 49.07 -25.23
C THR A 16 16.92 47.74 -24.48
N ARG A 17 15.95 47.41 -23.63
CA ARG A 17 15.89 46.11 -22.96
C ARG A 17 15.87 45.04 -24.06
N LYS A 18 16.90 44.17 -24.13
CA LYS A 18 16.80 42.93 -24.91
C LYS A 18 15.56 42.21 -24.38
N ARG A 19 14.50 42.12 -25.19
CA ARG A 19 13.41 41.21 -24.89
C ARG A 19 14.07 39.84 -24.80
N ASN A 20 13.96 39.18 -23.64
CA ASN A 20 14.28 37.76 -23.55
C ASN A 20 13.28 37.05 -24.46
N ILE A 21 13.66 36.87 -25.72
CA ILE A 21 12.96 35.96 -26.62
C ILE A 21 13.41 34.60 -26.12
N ALA A 22 12.57 33.96 -25.29
CA ALA A 22 12.74 32.54 -25.04
C ALA A 22 12.71 31.87 -26.43
N ALA A 23 13.77 31.15 -26.79
CA ALA A 23 13.76 30.36 -28.01
C ALA A 23 12.47 29.52 -28.03
N PRO A 24 11.77 29.36 -29.16
CA PRO A 24 10.61 28.46 -29.21
C PRO A 24 10.98 27.06 -28.72
N LEU A 25 10.04 26.36 -28.11
CA LEU A 25 10.21 24.93 -27.82
C LEU A 25 10.15 24.18 -29.15
N ASP A 26 11.08 23.25 -29.35
CA ASP A 26 11.09 22.34 -30.49
C ASP A 26 11.22 20.89 -29.98
N PRO A 27 10.12 20.32 -29.45
CA PRO A 27 10.11 18.94 -28.96
C PRO A 27 10.32 17.92 -30.08
N ALA A 28 9.89 18.23 -31.31
CA ALA A 28 9.98 17.35 -32.46
C ALA A 28 11.45 17.08 -32.82
N ALA A 29 12.25 18.13 -32.98
CA ALA A 29 13.68 17.97 -33.27
C ALA A 29 14.43 17.22 -32.15
N PHE A 30 14.05 17.42 -30.88
CA PHE A 30 14.60 16.65 -29.77
C PHE A 30 14.24 15.17 -29.88
N ALA A 31 12.96 14.84 -30.14
CA ALA A 31 12.50 13.46 -30.27
C ALA A 31 13.16 12.74 -31.46
N ASP A 32 13.23 13.39 -32.62
CA ASP A 32 13.88 12.86 -33.82
C ASP A 32 15.37 12.59 -33.57
N ALA A 33 16.06 13.47 -32.84
CA ALA A 33 17.45 13.24 -32.46
C ALA A 33 17.61 12.03 -31.53
N VAL A 34 16.68 11.81 -30.59
CA VAL A 34 16.69 10.61 -29.74
C VAL A 34 16.41 9.35 -30.58
N VAL A 35 15.41 9.37 -31.47
CA VAL A 35 15.12 8.25 -32.39
C VAL A 35 16.34 7.93 -33.24
N GLN A 36 17.01 8.94 -33.79
CA GLN A 36 18.21 8.75 -34.59
C GLN A 36 19.32 8.05 -33.79
N ILE A 37 19.52 8.39 -32.51
CA ILE A 37 20.49 7.69 -31.66
C ILE A 37 20.12 6.20 -31.51
N TYR A 38 18.84 5.85 -31.38
CA TYR A 38 18.39 4.44 -31.36
C TYR A 38 18.68 3.73 -32.68
N LEU A 39 18.42 4.38 -33.81
CA LEU A 39 18.65 3.83 -35.15
C LEU A 39 20.15 3.63 -35.43
N ASP A 40 20.97 4.63 -35.13
CA ASP A 40 22.44 4.62 -35.34
C ASP A 40 23.14 3.50 -34.55
N ASN A 41 22.54 3.08 -33.44
CA ASN A 41 23.07 2.04 -32.56
C ASN A 41 22.31 0.72 -32.67
N ALA A 42 21.44 0.56 -33.70
CA ALA A 42 20.65 -0.64 -33.94
C ALA A 42 19.91 -1.16 -32.69
N GLY A 43 19.44 -0.24 -31.83
CA GLY A 43 18.73 -0.59 -30.60
C GLY A 43 19.57 -1.19 -29.47
N ASP A 44 20.91 -1.21 -29.57
CA ASP A 44 21.77 -1.60 -28.46
C ASP A 44 21.65 -0.57 -27.33
N LEU A 45 20.84 -0.90 -26.33
CA LEU A 45 20.50 -0.02 -25.22
C LEU A 45 21.72 0.43 -24.41
N GLU A 46 22.82 -0.32 -24.42
CA GLU A 46 24.06 0.09 -23.75
C GLU A 46 24.74 1.25 -24.49
N LEU A 47 24.85 1.11 -25.81
CA LEU A 47 25.43 2.13 -26.67
C LEU A 47 24.50 3.36 -26.76
N VAL A 48 23.19 3.14 -26.83
CA VAL A 48 22.19 4.21 -26.80
C VAL A 48 22.27 5.00 -25.49
N ALA A 49 22.37 4.34 -24.33
CA ALA A 49 22.55 5.04 -23.05
C ALA A 49 23.81 5.90 -23.07
N LYS A 50 24.94 5.33 -23.50
CA LYS A 50 26.22 6.04 -23.57
C LYS A 50 26.16 7.27 -24.48
N ASN A 51 25.55 7.14 -25.66
CA ASN A 51 25.44 8.22 -26.63
C ASN A 51 24.46 9.31 -26.19
N ILE A 52 23.35 8.94 -25.54
CA ILE A 52 22.43 9.89 -24.92
C ILE A 52 23.11 10.66 -23.79
N GLU A 53 23.92 9.98 -22.96
CA GLU A 53 24.70 10.62 -21.91
C GLU A 53 25.70 11.64 -22.45
N SER A 54 26.38 11.34 -23.57
CA SER A 54 27.35 12.23 -24.20
C SER A 54 26.75 13.28 -25.14
N SER A 55 25.45 13.22 -25.42
CA SER A 55 24.79 14.15 -26.34
C SER A 55 24.60 15.54 -25.74
N ASP A 56 24.61 16.57 -26.60
CA ASP A 56 24.29 17.96 -26.23
C ASP A 56 22.78 18.23 -26.11
N LEU A 57 21.96 17.18 -26.07
CA LEU A 57 20.50 17.28 -25.98
C LEU A 57 20.08 17.87 -24.62
N ASN A 58 19.14 18.84 -24.67
CA ASN A 58 18.72 19.56 -23.48
C ASN A 58 17.59 18.83 -22.71
N PHE A 59 17.95 17.80 -21.94
CA PHE A 59 17.03 17.05 -21.09
C PHE A 59 16.36 17.89 -20.00
N SER A 60 16.96 19.00 -19.56
CA SER A 60 16.30 19.89 -18.59
C SER A 60 15.11 20.62 -19.20
N ARG A 61 15.13 20.86 -20.51
CA ARG A 61 14.09 21.55 -21.26
C ARG A 61 13.06 20.60 -21.86
N TYR A 62 13.52 19.41 -22.26
CA TYR A 62 12.74 18.41 -22.99
C TYR A 62 12.62 17.09 -22.22
N GLY A 63 12.76 17.13 -20.90
CA GLY A 63 12.66 15.95 -20.03
C GLY A 63 11.28 15.31 -20.08
N ASP A 64 10.23 16.12 -20.23
CA ASP A 64 8.87 15.64 -20.50
C ASP A 64 8.86 14.91 -21.84
N THR A 65 9.28 15.56 -22.93
CA THR A 65 9.36 14.97 -24.28
C THR A 65 10.09 13.62 -24.34
N PHE A 66 11.12 13.42 -23.52
CA PHE A 66 11.89 12.16 -23.47
C PHE A 66 11.09 10.96 -22.93
N PHE A 67 10.21 11.17 -21.95
CA PHE A 67 9.57 10.06 -21.22
C PHE A 67 8.14 9.75 -21.63
N GLU A 68 7.49 10.60 -22.39
CA GLU A 68 6.04 10.77 -22.26
C GLU A 68 5.28 9.78 -23.27
N ALA A 69 4.12 9.14 -22.95
CA ALA A 69 3.01 8.75 -23.90
C ALA A 69 1.53 9.01 -23.41
N SER A 70 0.61 9.41 -24.32
CA SER A 70 -0.65 10.18 -24.06
C SER A 70 -1.95 9.39 -23.78
N GLN A 71 -2.95 10.00 -23.08
CA GLN A 71 -4.45 9.82 -23.13
C GLN A 71 -5.15 10.60 -21.97
N THR A 72 -6.31 11.28 -22.04
CA THR A 72 -7.35 11.58 -23.05
C THR A 72 -8.04 12.92 -22.68
N GLN A 73 -8.53 13.71 -23.63
CA GLN A 73 -9.77 14.48 -23.42
C GLN A 73 -10.96 13.55 -23.61
N LEU A 74 -11.67 13.23 -22.54
CA LEU A 74 -12.91 12.46 -22.61
C LEU A 74 -14.10 13.42 -22.59
N LYS A 75 -14.59 13.77 -23.79
CA LYS A 75 -16.01 13.92 -24.20
C LYS A 75 -16.10 14.90 -25.38
N ASN A 76 -16.33 14.37 -26.58
CA ASN A 76 -17.24 14.95 -27.59
C ASN A 76 -17.45 14.01 -28.81
N PHE A 77 -17.60 12.71 -28.57
CA PHE A 77 -18.14 11.79 -29.57
C PHE A 77 -19.58 11.33 -29.27
N VAL A 78 -20.18 11.82 -28.18
CA VAL A 78 -21.63 11.66 -27.91
C VAL A 78 -22.45 12.82 -28.51
N GLU A 79 -21.84 13.98 -28.81
CA GLU A 79 -22.55 15.08 -29.49
C GLU A 79 -22.48 15.00 -31.02
N ILE A 80 -21.44 14.40 -31.61
CA ILE A 80 -21.33 14.29 -33.08
C ILE A 80 -22.28 13.21 -33.65
N PHE A 81 -22.64 12.19 -32.86
CA PHE A 81 -23.65 11.21 -33.26
C PHE A 81 -25.10 11.73 -33.06
N PHE A 82 -25.31 12.71 -32.19
CA PHE A 82 -26.61 13.38 -32.04
C PHE A 82 -26.85 14.49 -33.07
N LEU A 83 -25.78 15.08 -33.63
CA LEU A 83 -25.90 16.09 -34.69
C LEU A 83 -26.07 15.50 -36.11
N ILE A 84 -25.65 14.25 -36.34
CA ILE A 84 -25.75 13.59 -37.65
C ILE A 84 -27.11 12.86 -37.85
N ILE A 85 -27.90 12.69 -36.78
CA ILE A 85 -29.26 12.12 -36.87
C ILE A 85 -30.37 13.20 -36.82
N CYS A 86 -30.07 14.46 -36.46
CA CYS A 86 -31.10 15.48 -36.18
C CYS A 86 -31.08 16.75 -37.07
N LEU A 87 -30.64 16.68 -38.32
CA LEU A 87 -30.88 17.72 -39.34
C LEU A 87 -31.58 17.07 -40.54
N HIS A 88 -32.89 17.15 -40.70
CA HIS A 88 -33.72 18.34 -41.00
C HIS A 88 -35.20 18.10 -40.61
N PRO A 89 -36.10 19.12 -40.61
CA PRO A 89 -35.90 20.57 -40.55
C PRO A 89 -36.73 21.24 -39.43
N MET A 90 -36.25 22.34 -38.85
CA MET A 90 -36.99 23.61 -38.66
C MET A 90 -36.23 24.50 -37.68
N GLY A 91 -36.29 25.81 -37.94
CA GLY A 91 -35.35 26.79 -37.42
C GLY A 91 -35.41 27.00 -35.91
N PHE A 92 -34.38 27.62 -35.36
CA PHE A 92 -34.53 28.97 -34.81
C PHE A 92 -33.15 29.62 -34.64
N ARG A 93 -33.12 30.92 -34.92
CA ARG A 93 -31.99 31.82 -34.75
C ARG A 93 -31.67 32.02 -33.26
N SER A 94 -30.40 32.38 -33.03
CA SER A 94 -29.88 33.19 -31.91
C SER A 94 -29.23 32.42 -30.77
N ALA A 95 -27.90 32.24 -30.84
CA ALA A 95 -26.94 32.63 -29.80
C ALA A 95 -25.57 31.97 -30.09
N LEU A 96 -24.71 32.64 -30.88
CA LEU A 96 -23.26 32.43 -30.77
C LEU A 96 -22.51 33.67 -31.27
N VAL A 97 -22.50 34.69 -30.42
CA VAL A 97 -21.46 35.72 -30.42
C VAL A 97 -20.97 35.76 -28.99
N ILE A 98 -19.73 35.31 -28.76
CA ILE A 98 -18.72 35.88 -27.85
C ILE A 98 -17.52 34.92 -27.83
N ALA A 99 -16.32 35.52 -27.97
CA ALA A 99 -14.97 34.96 -27.82
C ALA A 99 -14.35 34.20 -29.02
N VAL A 100 -14.07 34.95 -30.10
CA VAL A 100 -12.87 34.71 -30.92
C VAL A 100 -11.95 35.91 -30.73
N ASN A 101 -11.02 35.81 -29.78
CA ASN A 101 -9.77 36.54 -29.72
C ASN A 101 -9.04 36.16 -28.42
N GLU A 102 -8.26 35.09 -28.48
CA GLU A 102 -7.05 34.89 -27.67
C GLU A 102 -6.17 33.85 -28.38
N ASP A 103 -5.03 34.34 -28.88
CA ASP A 103 -3.73 33.67 -29.04
C ASP A 103 -3.66 32.15 -29.37
N PRO A 104 -3.18 31.72 -30.56
CA PRO A 104 -2.94 30.30 -30.86
C PRO A 104 -1.59 29.78 -30.32
N SER A 105 -1.03 30.41 -29.29
CA SER A 105 0.21 29.94 -28.64
C SER A 105 -0.08 29.27 -27.30
N GLY A 106 -0.23 27.94 -27.29
CA GLY A 106 -0.43 27.22 -26.04
C GLY A 106 -0.63 25.71 -26.19
N TRP A 107 0.45 24.96 -25.95
CA TRP A 107 0.48 23.56 -25.53
C TRP A 107 0.20 22.49 -26.60
N VAL A 108 1.23 22.19 -27.38
CA VAL A 108 1.36 20.92 -28.12
C VAL A 108 2.49 20.13 -27.46
N PHE A 109 2.15 19.10 -26.70
CA PHE A 109 3.08 18.21 -25.99
C PHE A 109 3.14 16.86 -26.73
N GLU A 110 4.32 16.48 -27.23
CA GLU A 110 4.57 15.29 -28.06
C GLU A 110 5.72 14.43 -27.47
N MET A 111 5.62 13.10 -27.66
CA MET A 111 5.63 12.15 -26.54
C MET A 111 5.85 10.67 -26.98
N GLN A 112 7.05 10.10 -27.27
CA GLN A 112 7.06 8.72 -27.87
C GLN A 112 8.23 7.71 -27.74
N VAL A 113 9.49 8.08 -27.58
CA VAL A 113 10.55 7.22 -28.15
C VAL A 113 10.70 5.86 -27.43
N VAL A 114 10.78 5.82 -26.10
CA VAL A 114 11.13 4.57 -25.38
C VAL A 114 10.00 3.52 -25.34
N PHE A 115 8.74 3.94 -25.15
CA PHE A 115 7.60 3.02 -24.99
C PHE A 115 6.92 2.66 -26.32
N THR A 116 6.74 3.62 -27.24
CA THR A 116 6.02 3.42 -28.52
C THR A 116 6.94 3.42 -29.74
N GLY A 117 8.22 3.77 -29.59
CA GLY A 117 9.22 3.72 -30.65
C GLY A 117 9.28 4.96 -31.53
N GLY A 118 8.39 5.92 -31.35
CA GLY A 118 8.23 7.07 -32.23
C GLY A 118 6.76 7.48 -32.32
N ARG A 119 6.48 8.55 -33.10
CA ARG A 119 5.31 9.43 -33.00
C ARG A 119 3.91 8.78 -32.83
N THR A 120 3.03 9.35 -32.00
CA THR A 120 1.67 8.90 -31.65
C THR A 120 0.68 10.04 -31.67
N GLN A 121 -0.51 9.81 -32.22
CA GLN A 121 -1.54 10.84 -32.33
C GLN A 121 -2.04 11.25 -30.94
N PRO A 122 -2.33 12.55 -30.72
CA PRO A 122 -2.83 13.04 -29.44
C PRO A 122 -4.04 12.24 -28.96
N GLY A 123 -3.93 11.62 -27.79
CA GLY A 123 -5.03 10.88 -27.16
C GLY A 123 -5.24 9.46 -27.69
N THR A 124 -4.26 8.86 -28.37
CA THR A 124 -4.30 7.45 -28.79
C THR A 124 -2.91 6.80 -28.67
N THR A 125 -2.84 5.46 -28.82
CA THR A 125 -1.57 4.71 -29.03
C THR A 125 -1.17 4.62 -30.51
N LYS A 126 -1.99 5.17 -31.43
CA LYS A 126 -1.79 5.05 -32.89
C LYS A 126 -0.67 5.96 -33.39
N PRO A 127 0.08 5.55 -34.43
CA PRO A 127 1.17 6.34 -35.00
C PRO A 127 0.71 7.69 -35.56
N ASP A 128 1.53 8.71 -35.34
CA ASP A 128 1.45 10.01 -36.01
C ASP A 128 2.58 10.13 -37.06
N GLU A 129 2.57 11.16 -37.92
CA GLU A 129 3.58 11.31 -38.99
C GLU A 129 5.02 11.29 -38.42
N GLY A 130 5.86 10.32 -38.84
CA GLY A 130 7.26 10.16 -38.43
C GLY A 130 7.75 8.69 -38.42
N GLU A 131 9.07 8.48 -38.39
CA GLU A 131 9.68 7.14 -38.29
C GLU A 131 9.59 6.56 -36.86
N ARG A 132 9.25 5.27 -36.74
CA ARG A 132 9.32 4.52 -35.47
C ARG A 132 10.52 3.58 -35.47
N HIS A 133 11.25 3.54 -34.37
CA HIS A 133 12.23 2.48 -34.12
C HIS A 133 11.54 1.21 -33.59
N PRO A 134 11.98 0.01 -34.00
CA PRO A 134 11.35 -1.26 -33.60
C PRO A 134 11.66 -1.68 -32.14
N TYR A 135 12.58 -0.99 -31.46
CA TYR A 135 13.10 -1.38 -30.14
C TYR A 135 12.27 -0.89 -28.94
N SER A 136 10.97 -0.65 -29.13
CA SER A 136 10.09 -0.09 -28.09
C SER A 136 9.48 -1.17 -27.19
N ILE A 137 9.10 -0.79 -25.96
CA ILE A 137 8.49 -1.74 -25.00
C ILE A 137 7.15 -2.28 -25.51
N ILE A 138 6.36 -1.50 -26.26
CA ILE A 138 5.07 -1.95 -26.78
C ILE A 138 5.22 -2.94 -27.94
N GLU A 139 6.26 -2.82 -28.78
CA GLU A 139 6.48 -3.72 -29.92
C GLU A 139 7.20 -5.03 -29.52
N CYS A 140 7.78 -5.11 -28.31
CA CYS A 140 8.52 -6.29 -27.85
C CYS A 140 7.60 -7.42 -27.32
N GLU A 141 8.11 -8.64 -27.15
CA GLU A 141 7.31 -9.74 -26.56
C GLU A 141 6.99 -9.48 -25.07
N PRO A 142 5.84 -9.93 -24.54
CA PRO A 142 5.47 -9.81 -23.12
C PRO A 142 6.26 -10.78 -22.24
N LYS A 143 7.59 -10.63 -22.23
CA LYS A 143 8.55 -11.47 -21.53
C LYS A 143 9.57 -10.63 -20.77
N ARG A 144 9.92 -11.09 -19.58
CA ARG A 144 10.92 -10.47 -18.69
C ARG A 144 12.23 -10.19 -19.41
N GLU A 145 12.78 -11.19 -20.11
CA GLU A 145 14.12 -11.12 -20.70
C GLU A 145 14.24 -10.03 -21.76
N VAL A 146 13.12 -9.69 -22.39
CA VAL A 146 13.03 -8.68 -23.44
C VAL A 146 12.77 -7.28 -22.87
N ILE A 147 12.02 -7.17 -21.77
CA ILE A 147 11.64 -5.89 -21.14
C ILE A 147 12.71 -5.39 -20.15
N LEU A 148 13.40 -6.28 -19.46
CA LEU A 148 14.43 -5.95 -18.45
C LEU A 148 15.54 -5.03 -18.99
N PRO A 149 16.10 -5.23 -20.21
CA PRO A 149 17.08 -4.31 -20.77
C PRO A 149 16.59 -2.85 -20.82
N SER A 150 15.33 -2.61 -21.17
CA SER A 150 14.74 -1.27 -21.20
C SER A 150 14.63 -0.64 -19.81
N VAL A 151 14.34 -1.44 -18.78
CA VAL A 151 14.32 -0.99 -17.37
C VAL A 151 15.73 -0.58 -16.93
N ILE A 152 16.74 -1.39 -17.23
CA ILE A 152 18.14 -1.12 -16.91
C ILE A 152 18.63 0.14 -17.63
N TYR A 153 18.26 0.31 -18.90
CA TYR A 153 18.53 1.50 -19.68
C TYR A 153 17.95 2.76 -19.02
N ILE A 154 16.65 2.77 -18.68
CA ILE A 154 16.01 3.90 -18.00
C ILE A 154 16.70 4.17 -16.66
N GLN A 155 17.04 3.12 -15.91
CA GLN A 155 17.77 3.26 -14.65
C GLN A 155 19.13 3.96 -14.84
N LYS A 156 19.89 3.64 -15.89
CA LYS A 156 21.17 4.30 -16.20
C LYS A 156 20.98 5.79 -16.49
N ILE A 157 20.00 6.12 -17.33
CA ILE A 157 19.66 7.52 -17.63
C ILE A 157 19.27 8.27 -16.35
N LEU A 158 18.41 7.71 -15.50
CA LEU A 158 17.98 8.34 -14.25
C LEU A 158 19.10 8.50 -13.23
N ARG A 159 20.07 7.58 -13.16
CA ARG A 159 21.24 7.74 -12.26
C ARG A 159 22.09 8.95 -12.65
N ARG A 160 22.19 9.25 -13.94
CA ARG A 160 22.95 10.42 -14.45
C ARG A 160 22.12 11.69 -14.49
N LYS A 161 20.81 11.57 -14.71
CA LYS A 161 19.87 12.67 -14.85
C LYS A 161 18.69 12.48 -13.89
N PRO A 162 18.91 12.55 -12.56
CA PRO A 162 17.90 12.23 -11.56
C PRO A 162 16.69 13.16 -11.58
N PHE A 163 16.85 14.38 -12.10
CA PHE A 163 15.73 15.32 -12.28
C PHE A 163 14.63 14.78 -13.22
N LEU A 164 14.94 13.79 -14.06
CA LEU A 164 13.96 13.17 -14.95
C LEU A 164 13.02 12.18 -14.28
N ILE A 165 13.24 11.83 -13.00
CA ILE A 165 12.36 10.91 -12.27
C ILE A 165 10.92 11.41 -12.25
N LYS A 166 10.74 12.75 -12.15
CA LYS A 166 9.41 13.34 -12.11
C LYS A 166 8.65 13.17 -13.43
N ASN A 167 9.37 13.24 -14.55
CA ASN A 167 8.81 12.98 -15.87
C ASN A 167 8.36 11.52 -15.95
N LEU A 168 9.18 10.56 -15.53
CA LEU A 168 8.80 9.15 -15.50
C LEU A 168 7.59 8.88 -14.60
N GLU A 169 7.54 9.46 -13.40
CA GLU A 169 6.37 9.35 -12.50
C GLU A 169 5.08 9.78 -13.21
N ASN A 170 5.08 10.95 -13.86
CA ASN A 170 3.92 11.48 -14.55
C ASN A 170 3.44 10.53 -15.67
N VAL A 171 4.37 9.86 -16.34
CA VAL A 171 4.06 8.95 -17.44
C VAL A 171 3.51 7.63 -16.94
N MET A 172 4.13 7.06 -15.91
CA MET A 172 3.61 5.86 -15.26
C MET A 172 2.18 6.10 -14.75
N GLN A 173 1.92 7.24 -14.10
CA GLN A 173 0.58 7.61 -13.68
C GLN A 173 -0.41 7.64 -14.85
N LYS A 174 -0.05 8.29 -15.96
CA LYS A 174 -0.90 8.38 -17.16
C LYS A 174 -1.21 7.00 -17.75
N PHE A 175 -0.21 6.13 -17.89
CA PHE A 175 -0.40 4.76 -18.39
C PHE A 175 -1.34 3.94 -17.53
N LEU A 176 -1.13 3.96 -16.21
CA LEU A 176 -1.92 3.18 -15.26
C LEU A 176 -3.36 3.69 -15.17
N GLN A 177 -3.56 4.98 -15.36
CA GLN A 177 -4.90 5.58 -15.46
C GLN A 177 -5.60 5.34 -16.79
N SER A 178 -4.88 4.83 -17.78
CA SER A 178 -5.31 4.66 -19.17
C SER A 178 -5.31 3.19 -19.60
N LEU A 179 -5.30 2.24 -18.65
CA LEU A 179 -5.23 0.80 -18.92
C LEU A 179 -6.33 0.29 -19.86
N GLU A 180 -7.47 0.97 -19.94
CA GLU A 180 -8.58 0.60 -20.83
C GLU A 180 -8.26 0.79 -22.32
N LEU A 181 -7.19 1.51 -22.64
CA LEU A 181 -6.81 1.92 -24.00
C LEU A 181 -5.72 1.02 -24.58
N PHE A 182 -5.12 0.21 -23.71
CA PHE A 182 -4.14 -0.81 -24.07
C PHE A 182 -4.84 -2.13 -24.34
N GLU A 183 -4.27 -2.94 -25.23
CA GLU A 183 -4.68 -4.33 -25.41
C GLU A 183 -4.18 -5.21 -24.25
N GLU A 184 -4.68 -6.45 -24.17
CA GLU A 184 -4.32 -7.38 -23.10
C GLU A 184 -2.81 -7.64 -23.01
N ASN A 185 -2.16 -7.89 -24.16
CA ASN A 185 -0.71 -8.10 -24.21
C ASN A 185 0.07 -6.84 -23.82
N GLU A 186 -0.41 -5.66 -24.19
CA GLU A 186 0.24 -4.39 -23.84
C GLU A 186 0.14 -4.11 -22.33
N ARG A 187 -1.04 -4.35 -21.72
CA ARG A 187 -1.20 -4.28 -20.27
C ARG A 187 -0.25 -5.21 -19.53
N LYS A 188 -0.07 -6.43 -20.06
CA LYS A 188 0.87 -7.40 -19.49
C LYS A 188 2.32 -6.91 -19.57
N LYS A 189 2.75 -6.32 -20.70
CA LYS A 189 4.07 -5.69 -20.83
C LYS A 189 4.26 -4.56 -19.83
N LEU A 190 3.23 -3.72 -19.64
CA LEU A 190 3.25 -2.65 -18.64
C LEU A 190 3.36 -3.19 -17.22
N ALA A 191 2.63 -4.26 -16.88
CA ALA A 191 2.73 -4.91 -15.57
C ALA A 191 4.14 -5.46 -15.32
N ILE A 192 4.72 -6.14 -16.31
CA ILE A 192 6.09 -6.67 -16.23
C ILE A 192 7.10 -5.53 -16.05
N PHE A 193 7.03 -4.50 -16.90
CA PHE A 193 7.90 -3.34 -16.80
C PHE A 193 7.81 -2.69 -15.41
N THR A 194 6.60 -2.52 -14.89
CA THR A 194 6.37 -1.89 -13.58
C THR A 194 6.94 -2.72 -12.44
N ALA A 195 6.77 -4.05 -12.48
CA ALA A 195 7.34 -4.97 -11.50
C ALA A 195 8.87 -4.94 -11.52
N LEU A 196 9.46 -4.96 -12.71
CA LEU A 196 10.92 -4.86 -12.88
C LEU A 196 11.45 -3.48 -12.44
N ALA A 197 10.71 -2.39 -12.68
CA ALA A 197 11.09 -1.06 -12.22
C ALA A 197 11.24 -0.99 -10.69
N PHE A 198 10.34 -1.63 -9.92
CA PHE A 198 10.50 -1.72 -8.47
C PHE A 198 11.59 -2.71 -8.06
N SER A 199 11.68 -3.87 -8.72
CA SER A 199 12.68 -4.91 -8.42
C SER A 199 14.10 -4.39 -8.60
N GLN A 200 14.33 -3.67 -9.71
CA GLN A 200 15.61 -3.05 -10.02
C GLN A 200 15.86 -1.76 -9.22
N LYS A 201 14.94 -1.37 -8.32
CA LYS A 201 15.03 -0.14 -7.50
C LYS A 201 15.31 1.08 -8.38
N LEU A 202 14.45 1.29 -9.37
CA LEU A 202 14.58 2.35 -10.37
C LEU A 202 14.52 3.74 -9.70
N SER A 203 15.71 4.23 -9.32
CA SER A 203 16.07 5.56 -8.79
C SER A 203 15.04 6.27 -7.91
N GLY A 204 14.31 5.53 -7.07
CA GLY A 204 13.37 6.11 -6.11
C GLY A 204 11.95 6.37 -6.63
N LEU A 205 11.52 5.71 -7.72
CA LEU A 205 10.12 5.74 -8.15
C LEU A 205 9.18 5.45 -6.96
N PRO A 206 8.34 6.40 -6.53
CA PRO A 206 7.51 6.21 -5.34
C PRO A 206 6.36 5.23 -5.62
N PRO A 207 6.17 4.16 -4.82
CA PRO A 207 5.13 3.17 -5.05
C PRO A 207 3.70 3.75 -5.17
N GLU A 208 3.40 4.83 -4.46
CA GLU A 208 2.13 5.53 -4.53
C GLU A 208 1.84 6.10 -5.92
N THR A 209 2.87 6.42 -6.71
CA THR A 209 2.71 6.87 -8.11
C THR A 209 2.28 5.76 -9.05
N VAL A 210 2.34 4.50 -8.60
CA VAL A 210 1.87 3.34 -9.36
C VAL A 210 0.54 2.83 -8.81
N PHE A 211 0.45 2.60 -7.50
CA PHE A 211 -0.70 1.93 -6.93
C PHE A 211 -1.94 2.82 -6.81
N GLN A 212 -1.80 4.10 -6.44
CA GLN A 212 -2.95 5.01 -6.28
C GLN A 212 -3.67 5.29 -7.61
N PRO A 213 -2.98 5.59 -8.72
CA PRO A 213 -3.64 5.86 -10.00
C PRO A 213 -4.40 4.66 -10.59
N LEU A 214 -4.05 3.43 -10.20
CA LEU A 214 -4.76 2.23 -10.63
C LEU A 214 -6.18 2.17 -10.05
N LEU A 215 -6.42 2.73 -8.87
CA LEU A 215 -7.70 2.63 -8.15
C LEU A 215 -8.82 3.55 -8.70
N LYS A 216 -8.81 3.85 -10.02
CA LYS A 216 -9.92 4.56 -10.66
C LYS A 216 -11.13 3.63 -10.82
N ASP A 217 -12.31 4.11 -10.38
CA ASP A 217 -13.56 3.34 -10.35
C ASP A 217 -13.90 2.63 -11.67
N ASN A 218 -13.72 3.31 -12.81
CA ASN A 218 -14.00 2.74 -14.13
C ASN A 218 -13.08 1.56 -14.48
N LEU A 219 -11.80 1.64 -14.12
CA LEU A 219 -10.82 0.58 -14.38
C LEU A 219 -11.04 -0.62 -13.45
N VAL A 220 -11.33 -0.34 -12.18
CA VAL A 220 -11.63 -1.35 -11.16
C VAL A 220 -12.91 -2.10 -11.52
N ALA A 221 -13.99 -1.39 -11.89
CA ALA A 221 -15.26 -2.00 -12.28
C ALA A 221 -15.13 -2.93 -13.51
N LYS A 222 -14.24 -2.60 -14.45
CA LYS A 222 -13.93 -3.44 -15.63
C LYS A 222 -13.01 -4.63 -15.32
N GLY A 223 -12.45 -4.72 -14.12
CA GLY A 223 -11.49 -5.78 -13.73
C GLY A 223 -10.09 -5.63 -14.32
N LEU A 224 -9.79 -4.51 -14.98
CA LEU A 224 -8.48 -4.25 -15.59
C LEU A 224 -7.39 -4.11 -14.52
N VAL A 225 -7.73 -3.52 -13.39
CA VAL A 225 -6.81 -3.32 -12.25
C VAL A 225 -6.41 -4.66 -11.65
N LEU A 226 -7.39 -5.55 -11.40
CA LEU A 226 -7.13 -6.88 -10.85
C LEU A 226 -6.20 -7.69 -11.77
N SER A 227 -6.46 -7.67 -13.09
CA SER A 227 -5.59 -8.33 -14.07
C SER A 227 -4.16 -7.78 -14.02
N PHE A 228 -4.01 -6.45 -14.08
CA PHE A 228 -2.71 -5.79 -14.04
C PHE A 228 -1.92 -6.12 -12.76
N ILE A 229 -2.58 -6.01 -11.60
CA ILE A 229 -1.96 -6.28 -10.29
C ILE A 229 -1.54 -7.73 -10.15
N THR A 230 -2.32 -8.66 -10.71
CA THR A 230 -1.98 -10.09 -10.70
C THR A 230 -0.69 -10.36 -11.48
N ASP A 231 -0.59 -9.85 -12.71
CA ASP A 231 0.62 -9.97 -13.52
C ASP A 231 1.82 -9.29 -12.84
N PHE A 232 1.60 -8.12 -12.24
CA PHE A 232 2.60 -7.39 -11.49
C PHE A 232 3.13 -8.19 -10.29
N PHE A 233 2.25 -8.76 -9.46
CA PHE A 233 2.65 -9.56 -8.29
C PHE A 233 3.43 -10.80 -8.70
N LYS A 234 2.95 -11.52 -9.72
CA LYS A 234 3.64 -12.69 -10.27
C LYS A 234 5.06 -12.35 -10.70
N GLU A 235 5.21 -11.28 -11.48
CA GLU A 235 6.51 -10.86 -11.99
C GLU A 235 7.43 -10.37 -10.86
N TYR A 236 6.90 -9.59 -9.91
CA TYR A 236 7.68 -9.03 -8.80
C TYR A 236 8.22 -10.12 -7.87
N LEU A 237 7.44 -11.16 -7.60
CA LEU A 237 7.81 -12.24 -6.69
C LEU A 237 8.82 -13.25 -7.27
N ILE A 238 9.22 -13.10 -8.54
CA ILE A 238 10.29 -13.95 -9.09
C ILE A 238 11.65 -13.62 -8.43
N ASP A 239 11.93 -12.34 -8.20
CA ASP A 239 13.23 -11.88 -7.65
C ASP A 239 13.12 -11.32 -6.22
N ASN A 240 11.90 -11.08 -5.72
CA ASN A 240 11.67 -10.44 -4.42
C ASN A 240 10.83 -11.33 -3.52
N SER A 241 10.98 -11.15 -2.21
CA SER A 241 10.19 -11.89 -1.22
C SER A 241 8.77 -11.33 -1.07
N LEU A 242 7.88 -12.08 -0.43
CA LEU A 242 6.56 -11.58 -0.05
C LEU A 242 6.68 -10.36 0.89
N ASP A 243 7.64 -10.36 1.81
CA ASP A 243 7.86 -9.23 2.73
C ASP A 243 8.24 -7.95 1.97
N ASP A 244 9.04 -8.07 0.91
CA ASP A 244 9.35 -6.96 0.01
C ASP A 244 8.09 -6.46 -0.71
N LEU A 245 7.24 -7.39 -1.18
CA LEU A 245 5.97 -7.04 -1.83
C LEU A 245 5.04 -6.29 -0.86
N ILE A 246 4.87 -6.79 0.36
CA ILE A 246 4.07 -6.13 1.40
C ILE A 246 4.66 -4.76 1.74
N SER A 247 5.98 -4.62 1.79
CA SER A 247 6.65 -3.34 2.03
C SER A 247 6.35 -2.30 0.95
N ILE A 248 6.37 -2.68 -0.34
CA ILE A 248 6.01 -1.74 -1.42
C ILE A 248 4.51 -1.40 -1.42
N LEU A 249 3.63 -2.35 -1.06
CA LEU A 249 2.19 -2.10 -0.93
C LEU A 249 1.88 -1.14 0.22
N LYS A 250 2.61 -1.25 1.34
CA LYS A 250 2.52 -0.31 2.48
C LYS A 250 2.97 1.09 2.09
N ARG A 251 4.12 1.20 1.40
CA ARG A 251 4.61 2.49 0.85
C ARG A 251 3.64 3.06 -0.19
N GLY A 252 2.98 2.20 -0.95
CA GLY A 252 1.92 2.56 -1.89
C GLY A 252 0.58 2.94 -1.25
N LYS A 253 0.44 2.76 0.06
CA LYS A 253 -0.80 2.98 0.83
C LYS A 253 -2.01 2.20 0.30
N VAL A 254 -1.78 0.97 -0.12
CA VAL A 254 -2.82 0.07 -0.67
C VAL A 254 -2.91 -1.27 0.05
N GLU A 255 -1.97 -1.56 0.96
CA GLU A 255 -1.88 -2.84 1.66
C GLU A 255 -3.06 -3.13 2.60
N ASP A 256 -3.69 -2.11 3.17
CA ASP A 256 -4.92 -2.27 3.98
C ASP A 256 -6.17 -2.52 3.13
N ASN A 257 -6.11 -2.19 1.84
CA ASN A 257 -7.28 -2.13 0.97
C ASN A 257 -7.10 -3.01 -0.27
N LEU A 258 -6.45 -4.17 -0.17
CA LEU A 258 -6.20 -5.05 -1.32
C LEU A 258 -7.50 -5.49 -2.05
N LEU A 259 -8.62 -5.54 -1.34
CA LEU A 259 -9.94 -5.80 -1.93
C LEU A 259 -10.38 -4.69 -2.90
N GLU A 260 -9.85 -3.47 -2.80
CA GLU A 260 -10.20 -2.38 -3.72
C GLU A 260 -9.71 -2.63 -5.15
N PHE A 261 -8.72 -3.51 -5.35
CA PHE A 261 -8.32 -3.95 -6.69
C PHE A 261 -9.39 -4.78 -7.41
N PHE A 262 -10.30 -5.41 -6.65
CA PHE A 262 -11.37 -6.22 -7.21
C PHE A 262 -12.53 -5.34 -7.68
N PRO A 263 -13.20 -5.73 -8.78
CA PRO A 263 -14.48 -5.14 -9.15
C PRO A 263 -15.45 -5.12 -7.96
N PRO A 264 -16.29 -4.07 -7.79
CA PRO A 264 -17.17 -3.96 -6.63
C PRO A 264 -18.06 -5.17 -6.38
N THR A 265 -18.47 -5.87 -7.44
CA THR A 265 -19.30 -7.09 -7.38
C THR A 265 -18.56 -8.33 -6.88
N LYS A 266 -17.23 -8.28 -6.76
CA LYS A 266 -16.35 -9.38 -6.37
C LYS A 266 -15.45 -9.01 -5.19
N ARG A 267 -15.86 -8.08 -4.34
CA ARG A 267 -15.10 -7.71 -3.14
C ARG A 267 -15.51 -8.60 -1.97
N SER A 268 -14.84 -9.72 -1.82
CA SER A 268 -15.00 -10.64 -0.69
C SER A 268 -13.67 -11.31 -0.37
N ASN A 269 -13.53 -11.86 0.84
CA ASN A 269 -12.32 -12.59 1.21
C ASN A 269 -12.24 -13.92 0.46
N GLU A 270 -13.39 -14.54 0.22
CA GLU A 270 -13.53 -15.77 -0.54
C GLU A 270 -13.05 -15.57 -1.99
N SER A 271 -13.49 -14.49 -2.65
CA SER A 271 -13.05 -14.16 -4.00
C SER A 271 -11.57 -13.76 -4.07
N PHE A 272 -11.03 -13.16 -3.01
CA PHE A 272 -9.60 -12.88 -2.89
C PHE A 272 -8.80 -14.17 -2.86
N SER A 273 -9.14 -15.08 -1.94
CA SER A 273 -8.47 -16.37 -1.79
C SER A 273 -8.60 -17.22 -3.05
N GLU A 274 -9.78 -17.30 -3.66
CA GLU A 274 -10.01 -18.05 -4.90
C GLU A 274 -9.16 -17.53 -6.07
N HIS A 275 -9.19 -16.22 -6.31
CA HIS A 275 -8.44 -15.61 -7.42
C HIS A 275 -6.94 -15.82 -7.26
N PHE A 276 -6.36 -15.43 -6.13
CA PHE A 276 -4.91 -15.49 -5.97
C PHE A 276 -4.37 -16.91 -5.78
N SER A 277 -5.15 -17.84 -5.22
CA SER A 277 -4.76 -19.26 -5.20
C SER A 277 -4.69 -19.86 -6.60
N LYS A 278 -5.69 -19.55 -7.46
CA LYS A 278 -5.70 -19.99 -8.86
C LYS A 278 -4.50 -19.45 -9.63
N GLU A 279 -4.07 -18.23 -9.31
CA GLU A 279 -2.93 -17.57 -9.92
C GLU A 279 -1.58 -18.00 -9.29
N GLY A 280 -1.57 -18.93 -8.33
CA GLY A 280 -0.35 -19.47 -7.70
C GLY A 280 0.25 -18.58 -6.61
N LEU A 281 -0.46 -17.54 -6.17
CA LEU A 281 -0.04 -16.57 -5.16
C LEU A 281 -0.52 -16.99 -3.75
N VAL A 282 -0.30 -18.25 -3.38
CA VAL A 282 -0.80 -18.85 -2.13
C VAL A 282 -0.26 -18.13 -0.88
N ALA A 283 1.03 -17.76 -0.89
CA ALA A 283 1.64 -17.05 0.23
C ALA A 283 0.97 -15.68 0.49
N LEU A 284 0.46 -15.00 -0.56
CA LEU A 284 -0.29 -13.76 -0.41
C LEU A 284 -1.68 -14.00 0.21
N VAL A 285 -2.31 -15.14 -0.12
CA VAL A 285 -3.59 -15.56 0.48
C VAL A 285 -3.41 -15.83 1.97
N GLU A 286 -2.42 -16.63 2.35
CA GLU A 286 -2.10 -16.93 3.75
C GLU A 286 -1.80 -15.65 4.55
N TYR A 287 -1.04 -14.71 3.96
CA TYR A 287 -0.80 -13.39 4.56
C TYR A 287 -2.11 -12.63 4.80
N ASN A 288 -2.99 -12.56 3.80
CA ASN A 288 -4.24 -11.83 3.89
C ASN A 288 -5.19 -12.46 4.92
N GLU A 289 -5.28 -13.80 4.97
CA GLU A 289 -6.08 -14.52 5.97
C GLU A 289 -5.58 -14.27 7.39
N LYS A 290 -4.26 -14.33 7.60
CA LYS A 290 -3.65 -13.98 8.88
C LYS A 290 -3.91 -12.53 9.26
N LYS A 291 -3.76 -11.59 8.32
CA LYS A 291 -4.04 -10.17 8.56
C LYS A 291 -5.51 -9.94 8.95
N ILE A 292 -6.45 -10.53 8.24
CA ILE A 292 -7.88 -10.43 8.55
C ILE A 292 -8.17 -11.02 9.94
N PHE A 293 -7.55 -12.15 10.28
CA PHE A 293 -7.66 -12.75 11.60
C PHE A 293 -7.17 -11.79 12.70
N GLU A 294 -5.99 -11.20 12.53
CA GLU A 294 -5.41 -10.23 13.48
C GLU A 294 -6.29 -8.98 13.63
N VAL A 295 -6.86 -8.46 12.53
CA VAL A 295 -7.79 -7.31 12.56
C VAL A 295 -9.06 -7.66 13.36
N LYS A 296 -9.70 -8.79 13.07
CA LYS A 296 -10.89 -9.26 13.81
C LYS A 296 -10.60 -9.43 15.29
N LEU A 297 -9.44 -9.99 15.63
CA LEU A 297 -9.01 -10.19 17.00
C LEU A 297 -8.81 -8.85 17.72
N LYS A 298 -8.20 -7.86 17.05
CA LYS A 298 -8.03 -6.49 17.57
C LYS A 298 -9.37 -5.76 17.75
N GLU A 299 -10.29 -5.89 16.80
CA GLU A 299 -11.64 -5.32 16.90
C GLU A 299 -12.44 -5.93 18.06
N MET A 300 -12.40 -7.26 18.20
CA MET A 300 -12.99 -7.96 19.33
C MET A 300 -12.41 -7.46 20.64
N LYS A 301 -11.07 -7.40 20.74
CA LYS A 301 -10.37 -6.89 21.92
C LYS A 301 -10.84 -5.48 22.27
N SER A 302 -10.82 -4.54 21.32
CA SER A 302 -11.25 -3.17 21.55
C SER A 302 -12.70 -3.07 22.02
N ALA A 303 -13.61 -3.80 21.37
CA ALA A 303 -15.03 -3.77 21.72
C ALA A 303 -15.29 -4.33 23.12
N LEU A 304 -14.64 -5.44 23.47
CA LEU A 304 -14.77 -6.04 24.79
C LEU A 304 -14.13 -5.17 25.88
N THR A 305 -12.99 -4.53 25.61
CA THR A 305 -12.35 -3.64 26.61
C THR A 305 -13.28 -2.49 26.96
N THR A 306 -14.02 -1.93 25.99
CA THR A 306 -15.06 -0.92 26.25
C THR A 306 -16.18 -1.49 27.12
N GLN A 307 -16.76 -2.65 26.78
CA GLN A 307 -17.83 -3.26 27.57
C GLN A 307 -17.42 -3.52 29.03
N ILE A 308 -16.18 -3.99 29.23
CA ILE A 308 -15.63 -4.26 30.56
C ILE A 308 -15.37 -2.97 31.34
N THR A 309 -14.87 -1.93 30.67
CA THR A 309 -14.63 -0.60 31.29
C THR A 309 -15.94 0.08 31.70
N GLU A 310 -16.99 -0.12 30.92
CA GLU A 310 -18.34 0.40 31.18
C GLU A 310 -19.12 -0.45 32.20
N GLU A 311 -18.51 -1.51 32.73
CA GLU A 311 -19.13 -2.43 33.70
C GLU A 311 -20.46 -3.01 33.17
N VAL A 312 -20.52 -3.34 31.88
CA VAL A 312 -21.65 -4.05 31.26
C VAL A 312 -21.89 -5.39 31.98
N ASP A 313 -23.14 -5.84 32.01
CA ASP A 313 -23.49 -7.10 32.65
C ASP A 313 -22.69 -8.28 32.09
N ILE A 314 -22.14 -9.13 32.97
CA ILE A 314 -21.25 -10.23 32.60
C ILE A 314 -21.95 -11.21 31.64
N SER A 315 -23.25 -11.47 31.83
CA SER A 315 -24.00 -12.39 30.97
C SER A 315 -24.13 -11.85 29.54
N GLU A 316 -24.29 -10.53 29.39
CA GLU A 316 -24.31 -9.86 28.09
C GLU A 316 -22.93 -9.92 27.42
N VAL A 317 -21.86 -9.68 28.17
CA VAL A 317 -20.48 -9.80 27.65
C VAL A 317 -20.19 -11.24 27.20
N ILE A 318 -20.60 -12.25 27.98
CA ILE A 318 -20.45 -13.66 27.61
C ILE A 318 -21.16 -13.97 26.30
N GLU A 319 -22.40 -13.53 26.13
CA GLU A 319 -23.15 -13.78 24.88
C GLU A 319 -22.50 -13.07 23.69
N ASN A 320 -22.03 -11.83 23.88
CA ASN A 320 -21.29 -11.09 22.87
C ASN A 320 -20.00 -11.81 22.44
N VAL A 321 -19.25 -12.40 23.38
CA VAL A 321 -18.06 -13.20 23.05
C VAL A 321 -18.47 -14.46 22.30
N LYS A 322 -19.49 -15.21 22.74
CA LYS A 322 -19.97 -16.42 22.06
C LYS A 322 -20.36 -16.16 20.60
N VAL A 323 -21.09 -15.06 20.35
CA VAL A 323 -21.47 -14.63 19.00
C VAL A 323 -20.24 -14.34 18.15
N ARG A 324 -19.28 -13.54 18.66
CA ARG A 324 -18.06 -13.20 17.91
C ARG A 324 -17.17 -14.41 17.64
N VAL A 325 -17.01 -15.32 18.60
CA VAL A 325 -16.23 -16.56 18.44
C VAL A 325 -16.82 -17.44 17.35
N ARG A 326 -18.16 -17.61 17.34
CA ARG A 326 -18.86 -18.38 16.31
C ARG A 326 -18.73 -17.74 14.92
N ASP A 327 -18.99 -16.45 14.82
CA ASP A 327 -19.06 -15.75 13.54
C ASP A 327 -17.66 -15.61 12.89
N ALA A 328 -16.62 -15.39 13.70
CA ALA A 328 -15.24 -15.29 13.22
C ALA A 328 -14.47 -16.63 13.23
N LYS A 329 -15.07 -17.72 13.74
CA LYS A 329 -14.45 -19.04 13.91
C LYS A 329 -13.10 -18.97 14.64
N LEU A 330 -13.05 -18.22 15.74
CA LEU A 330 -11.82 -18.01 16.49
C LEU A 330 -11.41 -19.30 17.22
N PRO A 331 -10.12 -19.67 17.22
CA PRO A 331 -9.62 -20.77 18.05
C PRO A 331 -9.79 -20.46 19.54
N ASP A 332 -10.26 -21.41 20.33
CA ASP A 332 -10.49 -21.24 21.79
C ASP A 332 -9.25 -20.72 22.54
N ILE A 333 -8.06 -21.16 22.14
CA ILE A 333 -6.77 -20.68 22.68
C ILE A 333 -6.63 -19.16 22.52
N GLU A 334 -6.97 -18.62 21.36
CA GLU A 334 -6.87 -17.19 21.08
C GLU A 334 -7.95 -16.41 21.82
N VAL A 335 -9.14 -17.00 22.01
CA VAL A 335 -10.21 -16.41 22.81
C VAL A 335 -9.74 -16.21 24.26
N VAL A 336 -9.19 -17.25 24.89
CA VAL A 336 -8.69 -17.17 26.27
C VAL A 336 -7.59 -16.11 26.41
N ARG A 337 -6.64 -16.07 25.46
CA ARG A 337 -5.57 -15.05 25.43
C ARG A 337 -6.13 -13.63 25.34
N VAL A 338 -7.11 -13.41 24.47
CA VAL A 338 -7.73 -12.09 24.27
C VAL A 338 -8.53 -11.70 25.50
N LEU A 339 -9.31 -12.60 26.10
CA LEU A 339 -10.09 -12.28 27.30
C LEU A 339 -9.19 -11.80 28.44
N TRP A 340 -8.06 -12.45 28.67
CA TRP A 340 -7.08 -11.98 29.64
C TRP A 340 -6.54 -10.59 29.30
N ASP A 341 -6.16 -10.36 28.03
CA ASP A 341 -5.69 -9.05 27.58
C ASP A 341 -6.75 -7.95 27.78
N VAL A 342 -8.01 -8.24 27.46
CA VAL A 342 -9.13 -7.33 27.62
C VAL A 342 -9.30 -6.94 29.10
N LEU A 343 -9.25 -7.92 30.01
CA LEU A 343 -9.36 -7.66 31.44
C LEU A 343 -8.25 -6.75 31.94
N MET A 344 -6.99 -7.06 31.59
CA MET A 344 -5.85 -6.28 32.05
C MET A 344 -5.83 -4.87 31.43
N ASP A 345 -6.26 -4.71 30.18
CA ASP A 345 -6.35 -3.41 29.51
C ASP A 345 -7.47 -2.52 30.09
N ALA A 346 -8.51 -3.11 30.68
CA ALA A 346 -9.58 -2.38 31.37
C ALA A 346 -9.19 -1.92 32.79
N VAL A 347 -8.05 -2.40 33.34
CA VAL A 347 -7.61 -2.00 34.68
C VAL A 347 -7.21 -0.53 34.70
N GLN A 348 -7.78 0.23 35.65
CA GLN A 348 -7.39 1.62 35.87
C GLN A 348 -6.10 1.73 36.69
N TRP A 349 -4.98 1.97 36.01
CA TRP A 349 -3.67 2.10 36.63
C TRP A 349 -3.40 3.51 37.16
N SER A 350 -2.90 3.60 38.40
CA SER A 350 -2.42 4.81 39.06
C SER A 350 -0.88 4.89 39.03
N GLY A 351 -0.33 6.04 38.64
CA GLY A 351 1.12 6.25 38.61
C GLY A 351 1.78 6.45 39.99
N LYS A 352 0.99 6.62 41.06
CA LYS A 352 1.50 7.00 42.39
C LYS A 352 1.32 5.91 43.45
N ASN A 353 0.45 4.93 43.24
CA ASN A 353 0.07 3.97 44.27
C ASN A 353 0.13 2.53 43.77
N GLN A 354 1.25 1.85 44.05
CA GLN A 354 1.45 0.47 43.62
C GLN A 354 0.49 -0.52 44.32
N GLN A 355 0.12 -0.27 45.57
CA GLN A 355 -0.84 -1.12 46.28
C GLN A 355 -2.25 -0.99 45.68
N GLN A 356 -2.64 0.22 45.29
CA GLN A 356 -3.92 0.43 44.61
C GLN A 356 -3.95 -0.31 43.27
N ASN A 357 -2.87 -0.27 42.51
CA ASN A 357 -2.76 -1.01 41.25
C ASN A 357 -2.92 -2.52 41.44
N ALA A 358 -2.30 -3.07 42.49
CA ALA A 358 -2.45 -4.47 42.86
C ALA A 358 -3.91 -4.83 43.16
N ASN A 359 -4.56 -4.04 44.01
CA ASN A 359 -5.95 -4.25 44.39
C ASN A 359 -6.90 -4.11 43.17
N SER A 360 -6.65 -3.14 42.28
CA SER A 360 -7.44 -2.95 41.06
C SER A 360 -7.33 -4.15 40.12
N ALA A 361 -6.12 -4.67 39.89
CA ALA A 361 -5.91 -5.85 39.05
C ALA A 361 -6.60 -7.09 39.63
N LEU A 362 -6.44 -7.36 40.92
CA LEU A 362 -7.09 -8.50 41.58
C LEU A 362 -8.62 -8.36 41.60
N ARG A 363 -9.14 -7.15 41.86
CA ARG A 363 -10.57 -6.88 41.77
C ARG A 363 -11.09 -7.17 40.36
N GLN A 364 -10.37 -6.74 39.33
CA GLN A 364 -10.74 -7.00 37.95
C GLN A 364 -10.84 -8.50 37.66
N VAL A 365 -9.83 -9.28 38.07
CA VAL A 365 -9.83 -10.74 37.90
C VAL A 365 -11.02 -11.38 38.62
N LYS A 366 -11.30 -10.99 39.87
CA LYS A 366 -12.42 -11.53 40.64
C LYS A 366 -13.78 -11.17 40.04
N THR A 367 -13.98 -9.90 39.68
CA THR A 367 -15.25 -9.43 39.11
C THR A 367 -15.59 -10.18 37.81
N TRP A 368 -14.60 -10.48 36.97
CA TRP A 368 -14.82 -11.08 35.66
C TRP A 368 -14.39 -12.54 35.58
N ALA A 369 -14.27 -13.23 36.73
CA ALA A 369 -13.86 -14.62 36.76
C ALA A 369 -14.87 -15.54 36.04
N GLU A 370 -16.18 -15.27 36.15
CA GLU A 370 -17.23 -16.01 35.44
C GLU A 370 -17.06 -15.95 33.92
N LEU A 371 -16.63 -14.80 33.39
CA LEU A 371 -16.30 -14.66 31.98
C LEU A 371 -15.14 -15.58 31.58
N LEU A 372 -14.05 -15.60 32.35
CA LEU A 372 -12.92 -16.50 32.07
C LEU A 372 -13.31 -17.97 32.20
N ASN A 373 -14.06 -18.33 33.25
CA ASN A 373 -14.52 -19.70 33.51
C ASN A 373 -15.36 -20.24 32.35
N THR A 374 -16.25 -19.41 31.79
CA THR A 374 -17.09 -19.79 30.63
C THR A 374 -16.29 -20.25 29.41
N PHE A 375 -15.07 -19.73 29.21
CA PHE A 375 -14.23 -20.06 28.05
C PHE A 375 -13.03 -20.95 28.39
N CYS A 376 -12.67 -21.10 29.67
CA CYS A 376 -11.62 -22.03 30.13
C CYS A 376 -12.23 -23.40 30.43
N THR A 377 -12.77 -24.09 29.42
CA THR A 377 -13.56 -25.32 29.61
C THR A 377 -12.73 -26.61 29.72
N THR A 378 -11.41 -26.53 29.55
CA THR A 378 -10.52 -27.69 29.57
C THR A 378 -9.19 -27.33 30.23
N GLY A 379 -8.52 -28.30 30.86
CA GLY A 379 -7.20 -28.10 31.46
C GLY A 379 -6.14 -27.57 30.47
N LYS A 380 -6.31 -27.81 29.16
CA LYS A 380 -5.44 -27.21 28.12
C LYS A 380 -5.63 -25.69 28.02
N LEU A 381 -6.88 -25.22 28.08
CA LEU A 381 -7.22 -23.79 28.01
C LEU A 381 -6.86 -23.08 29.32
N GLU A 382 -7.08 -23.73 30.46
CA GLU A 382 -6.62 -23.25 31.76
C GLU A 382 -5.08 -23.10 31.81
N LEU A 383 -4.34 -24.09 31.31
CA LEU A 383 -2.88 -24.01 31.23
C LEU A 383 -2.41 -22.88 30.32
N GLU A 384 -3.12 -22.64 29.22
CA GLU A 384 -2.84 -21.54 28.31
C GLU A 384 -3.10 -20.18 28.96
N LEU A 385 -4.19 -20.03 29.71
CA LEU A 385 -4.45 -18.84 30.54
C LEU A 385 -3.28 -18.62 31.51
N MET A 386 -2.85 -19.68 32.20
CA MET A 386 -1.76 -19.61 33.16
C MET A 386 -0.43 -19.17 32.52
N TYR A 387 -0.11 -19.66 31.30
CA TYR A 387 1.04 -19.18 30.54
C TYR A 387 0.89 -17.72 30.10
N LYS A 388 -0.31 -17.29 29.70
CA LYS A 388 -0.56 -15.89 29.33
C LYS A 388 -0.36 -14.95 30.53
N VAL A 389 -0.86 -15.32 31.70
CA VAL A 389 -0.64 -14.60 32.97
C VAL A 389 0.86 -14.54 33.30
N GLN A 390 1.57 -15.68 33.24
CA GLN A 390 3.00 -15.75 33.49
C GLN A 390 3.78 -14.77 32.60
N MET A 391 3.47 -14.76 31.30
CA MET A 391 4.13 -13.91 30.31
C MET A 391 3.90 -12.42 30.61
N GLN A 392 2.66 -12.03 30.90
CA GLN A 392 2.35 -10.63 31.19
C GLN A 392 2.92 -10.16 32.53
N CYS A 393 2.87 -11.00 33.57
CA CYS A 393 3.54 -10.72 34.85
C CYS A 393 5.06 -10.59 34.70
N TYR A 394 5.68 -11.28 33.74
CA TYR A 394 7.11 -11.13 33.47
C TYR A 394 7.43 -9.83 32.74
N GLU A 395 6.57 -9.41 31.81
CA GLU A 395 6.78 -8.24 30.96
C GLU A 395 6.36 -6.92 31.64
N ASP A 396 5.38 -6.95 32.55
CA ASP A 396 4.94 -5.79 33.33
C ASP A 396 5.40 -5.86 34.79
N ALA A 397 6.35 -5.00 35.16
CA ALA A 397 6.89 -4.89 36.51
C ALA A 397 5.81 -4.60 37.58
N LYS A 398 4.65 -4.02 37.22
CA LYS A 398 3.53 -3.79 38.15
C LYS A 398 2.86 -5.10 38.56
N LEU A 399 2.84 -6.09 37.67
CA LEU A 399 2.17 -7.37 37.82
C LEU A 399 3.09 -8.49 38.35
N MET A 400 4.41 -8.31 38.25
CA MET A 400 5.39 -9.34 38.58
C MET A 400 5.24 -9.94 39.98
N LYS A 401 4.93 -9.12 40.99
CA LYS A 401 4.72 -9.59 42.37
C LYS A 401 3.33 -10.18 42.63
N LEU A 402 2.39 -9.94 41.72
CA LEU A 402 0.99 -10.34 41.87
C LEU A 402 0.70 -11.72 41.28
N PHE A 403 1.67 -12.33 40.59
CA PHE A 403 1.48 -13.63 39.97
C PHE A 403 0.87 -14.67 40.93
N PRO A 404 1.40 -14.91 42.15
CA PRO A 404 0.81 -15.91 43.06
C PRO A 404 -0.62 -15.56 43.50
N GLU A 405 -0.89 -14.27 43.73
CA GLU A 405 -2.22 -13.78 44.16
C GLU A 405 -3.24 -13.90 43.03
N ILE A 406 -2.84 -13.66 41.78
CA ILE A 406 -3.67 -13.86 40.59
C ILE A 406 -4.00 -15.35 40.43
N ILE A 407 -3.00 -16.25 40.49
CA ILE A 407 -3.25 -17.69 40.34
C ILE A 407 -4.17 -18.21 41.45
N ARG A 408 -3.93 -17.80 42.70
CA ARG A 408 -4.83 -18.14 43.80
C ARG A 408 -6.24 -17.61 43.57
N SER A 409 -6.38 -16.36 43.12
CA SER A 409 -7.69 -15.78 42.82
C SER A 409 -8.41 -16.51 41.69
N LEU A 410 -7.70 -17.04 40.70
CA LEU A 410 -8.30 -17.82 39.61
C LEU A 410 -8.71 -19.21 40.09
N TYR A 411 -7.92 -19.84 40.98
CA TYR A 411 -8.28 -21.09 41.65
C TYR A 411 -9.52 -20.92 42.54
N GLU A 412 -9.55 -19.90 43.40
CA GLU A 412 -10.68 -19.58 44.30
C GLU A 412 -12.00 -19.27 43.57
N GLN A 413 -11.96 -19.04 42.25
CA GLN A 413 -13.13 -18.74 41.43
C GLN A 413 -13.43 -19.86 40.42
N ASP A 414 -12.85 -21.04 40.64
CA ASP A 414 -13.01 -22.23 39.79
C ASP A 414 -12.61 -22.01 38.32
N VAL A 415 -11.72 -21.04 38.04
CA VAL A 415 -11.21 -20.78 36.69
C VAL A 415 -10.02 -21.68 36.35
N LEU A 416 -9.21 -22.05 37.35
CA LEU A 416 -8.09 -22.97 37.19
C LEU A 416 -8.28 -24.16 38.12
N ALA A 417 -8.22 -25.37 37.57
CA ALA A 417 -8.22 -26.59 38.36
C ALA A 417 -6.86 -26.81 39.05
N GLU A 418 -6.90 -27.50 40.18
CA GLU A 418 -5.69 -27.89 40.94
C GLU A 418 -4.69 -28.64 40.06
N ASP A 419 -5.15 -29.66 39.34
CA ASP A 419 -4.35 -30.45 38.40
C ASP A 419 -3.59 -29.58 37.39
N THR A 420 -4.23 -28.53 36.88
CA THR A 420 -3.61 -27.60 35.92
C THR A 420 -2.47 -26.82 36.58
N ILE A 421 -2.69 -26.34 37.81
CA ILE A 421 -1.69 -25.58 38.57
C ILE A 421 -0.48 -26.47 38.90
N LEU A 422 -0.73 -27.69 39.39
CA LEU A 422 0.31 -28.69 39.67
C LEU A 422 1.07 -29.08 38.40
N HIS A 423 0.36 -29.25 37.27
CA HIS A 423 0.97 -29.52 35.98
C HIS A 423 1.91 -28.39 35.55
N TRP A 424 1.45 -27.14 35.60
CA TRP A 424 2.28 -25.99 35.25
C TRP A 424 3.51 -25.89 36.17
N PHE A 425 3.34 -26.11 37.47
CA PHE A 425 4.41 -26.02 38.46
C PHE A 425 5.49 -27.08 38.21
N ARG A 426 5.10 -28.35 38.04
CA ARG A 426 6.01 -29.48 37.88
C ARG A 426 6.57 -29.63 36.46
N LYS A 427 5.72 -29.46 35.43
CA LYS A 427 6.01 -29.84 34.03
C LYS A 427 5.90 -28.69 33.02
N GLY A 428 5.58 -27.47 33.47
CA GLY A 428 5.42 -26.35 32.55
C GLY A 428 6.68 -26.05 31.71
N THR A 429 6.46 -25.66 30.46
CA THR A 429 7.51 -25.55 29.44
C THR A 429 7.91 -24.11 29.13
N ASN A 430 7.08 -23.13 29.50
CA ASN A 430 7.38 -21.72 29.27
C ASN A 430 8.49 -21.22 30.22
N THR A 431 9.62 -20.80 29.65
CA THR A 431 10.82 -20.42 30.40
C THR A 431 10.80 -18.98 30.94
N LYS A 432 9.94 -18.08 30.44
CA LYS A 432 9.94 -16.67 30.83
C LYS A 432 9.58 -16.48 32.31
N GLY A 433 10.53 -16.03 33.12
CA GLY A 433 10.32 -15.80 34.56
C GLY A 433 10.03 -17.06 35.39
N ARG A 434 10.12 -18.27 34.81
CA ARG A 434 9.67 -19.52 35.43
C ARG A 434 10.29 -19.78 36.80
N GLN A 435 11.61 -19.66 36.93
CA GLN A 435 12.29 -19.90 38.20
C GLN A 435 11.78 -18.98 39.33
N THR A 436 11.48 -17.73 39.00
CA THR A 436 10.95 -16.76 39.96
C THR A 436 9.52 -17.10 40.34
N PHE A 437 8.67 -17.39 39.36
CA PHE A 437 7.25 -17.65 39.60
C PHE A 437 6.98 -18.99 40.27
N VAL A 438 7.75 -20.04 39.94
CA VAL A 438 7.69 -21.34 40.64
C VAL A 438 8.01 -21.13 42.13
N LYS A 439 9.12 -20.47 42.45
CA LYS A 439 9.46 -20.16 43.86
C LYS A 439 8.41 -19.32 44.56
N ALA A 440 7.78 -18.38 43.85
CA ALA A 440 6.75 -17.52 44.43
C ALA A 440 5.42 -18.27 44.66
N LEU A 441 5.12 -19.29 43.87
CA LEU A 441 3.90 -20.09 43.98
C LEU A 441 4.07 -21.33 44.87
N GLU A 442 5.31 -21.73 45.19
CA GLU A 442 5.65 -22.90 46.00
C GLU A 442 4.85 -23.01 47.33
N PRO A 443 4.68 -21.94 48.14
CA PRO A 443 3.87 -22.04 49.36
C PRO A 443 2.40 -22.38 49.10
N PHE A 444 1.86 -21.95 47.96
CA PHE A 444 0.47 -22.25 47.59
C PHE A 444 0.33 -23.67 47.03
N VAL A 445 1.32 -24.15 46.29
CA VAL A 445 1.35 -25.54 45.80
C VAL A 445 1.48 -26.54 46.93
N ASN A 446 2.36 -26.28 47.91
CA ASN A 446 2.46 -27.14 49.08
C ASN A 446 1.13 -27.23 49.84
N TRP A 447 0.41 -26.10 49.95
CA TRP A 447 -0.91 -26.09 50.56
C TRP A 447 -1.95 -26.91 49.78
N LEU A 448 -1.92 -26.88 48.43
CA LEU A 448 -2.81 -27.72 47.60
C LEU A 448 -2.51 -29.21 47.85
N GLU A 449 -1.24 -29.59 47.83
CA GLU A 449 -0.81 -30.99 48.03
C GLU A 449 -1.13 -31.50 49.46
N GLU A 450 -0.95 -30.66 50.49
CA GLU A 450 -1.27 -31.02 51.88
C GLU A 450 -2.78 -31.12 52.12
N ALA A 451 -3.59 -30.30 51.44
CA ALA A 451 -5.06 -30.33 51.58
C ALA A 451 -5.67 -31.61 50.98
N GLU A 452 -5.06 -32.17 49.92
CA GLU A 452 -5.50 -33.44 49.30
C GLU A 452 -5.17 -34.66 50.18
N GLU A 453 -4.13 -34.60 51.02
CA GLU A 453 -3.75 -35.70 51.93
C GLU A 453 -4.64 -35.81 53.19
N GLU A 454 -5.42 -34.78 53.52
CA GLU A 454 -6.30 -34.72 54.71
C GLU A 454 -7.78 -35.08 54.42
N GLU A 455 -8.18 -35.24 53.16
CA GLU A 455 -9.49 -35.76 52.73
C GLU A 455 -9.43 -37.26 52.36
#